data_AF-A0A6A4UVW2-F1
#
_entry.id   AF-A0A6A4UVW2-F1
#
_cell.length_a   1.000
_cell.length_b   1.000
_cell.length_c   1.000
_cell.angle_alpha   90.00
_cell.angle_beta   90.00
_cell.angle_gamma   90.00
#
_symmetry.space_group_name_H-M   'P 1'
#
loop_
_entity.id
_entity.type
_entity.pdbx_description
1 polymer ?
#
loop_
_entity_poly.entity_id
_entity_poly.type
_entity_poly.pdbx_seq_one_letter_code
_entity_poly.pdbx_strand_id
1 'polypeptide(L)'
;MSYLSSQQTTHNRPMLLLMSPVKASLSMEKTDRSIEAFTLEYTHSNQNDVRQSSLTFDTPGGRQNRRVSLRYMIDAPQKAFHVSLNTPIKSLELSGGLHLTGAEKHANVLIRLDDREVVNIKGSLTKDEYAAALRYRPQLAIRGPSGPVFSLSGNLNMNKDKHKYAIDLVISDLFETPVTLSGTVDETDGTYMLATSMDSYMLKGSLIGAFRYVGNEFEFRTNTKYTIFDGPQHTITVNTKMWQQVDGFGSVYNATMTTRVSMSTLHLGLM
;
A
#
# COMPACT_ATOMS: atom_id res chain seq x y z
N MET A 1 -26.06 -5.63 51.42
CA MET A 1 -24.83 -6.34 51.79
C MET A 1 -25.00 -7.75 51.22
N SER A 2 -24.24 -8.21 50.25
CA SER A 2 -22.79 -8.44 50.32
C SER A 2 -22.18 -8.41 48.91
N TYR A 3 -20.97 -7.87 48.81
CA TYR A 3 -20.10 -7.96 47.63
C TYR A 3 -19.40 -9.32 47.60
N LEU A 4 -19.20 -9.88 46.41
CA LEU A 4 -18.08 -10.77 46.14
C LEU A 4 -17.44 -10.37 44.81
N SER A 5 -16.14 -10.07 44.90
CA SER A 5 -15.26 -9.73 43.80
C SER A 5 -14.81 -10.97 43.04
N SER A 6 -14.57 -10.82 41.75
CA SER A 6 -13.52 -11.57 41.08
C SER A 6 -12.76 -10.63 40.14
N GLN A 7 -11.48 -10.44 40.43
CA GLN A 7 -10.53 -9.94 39.45
C GLN A 7 -10.18 -11.08 38.50
N GLN A 8 -10.33 -10.86 37.20
CA GLN A 8 -9.76 -11.72 36.17
C GLN A 8 -9.10 -10.84 35.09
N THR A 9 -7.77 -10.85 35.18
CA THR A 9 -6.73 -10.63 34.17
C THR A 9 -7.17 -10.25 32.75
N THR A 10 -6.82 -9.02 32.35
CA THR A 10 -6.93 -8.50 30.99
C THR A 10 -5.83 -9.06 30.09
N HIS A 11 -6.19 -10.02 29.23
CA HIS A 11 -5.38 -10.41 28.08
C HIS A 11 -5.74 -9.53 26.88
N ASN A 12 -4.72 -8.95 26.27
CA ASN A 12 -4.74 -7.93 25.24
C ASN A 12 -5.50 -8.39 23.97
N ARG A 13 -6.74 -7.94 23.79
CA ARG A 13 -7.48 -7.98 22.52
C ARG A 13 -8.03 -6.57 22.25
N PRO A 14 -8.04 -6.08 21.00
CA PRO A 14 -8.70 -4.81 20.68
C PRO A 14 -10.19 -4.94 21.01
N MET A 15 -10.65 -4.22 22.04
CA MET A 15 -12.07 -4.18 22.39
C MET A 15 -12.82 -3.39 21.32
N LEU A 16 -13.79 -4.06 20.71
CA LEU A 16 -14.79 -3.48 19.83
C LEU A 16 -15.50 -2.32 20.55
N LEU A 17 -15.70 -1.21 19.82
CA LEU A 17 -16.42 0.02 20.21
C LEU A 17 -17.91 -0.19 20.61
N LEU A 18 -18.34 -1.41 20.93
CA LEU A 18 -19.73 -1.82 21.15
C LEU A 18 -20.02 -2.39 22.56
N MET A 19 -19.09 -2.31 23.53
CA MET A 19 -19.28 -2.90 24.87
C MET A 19 -19.72 -1.93 25.99
N SER A 20 -20.08 -0.69 25.68
CA SER A 20 -20.75 0.21 26.64
C SER A 20 -22.27 0.08 26.51
N PRO A 21 -23.08 0.17 27.58
CA PRO A 21 -24.54 0.21 27.46
C PRO A 21 -24.98 1.43 26.65
N VAL A 22 -25.23 1.21 25.36
CA VAL A 22 -25.80 2.21 24.45
C VAL A 22 -27.29 2.35 24.78
N LYS A 23 -27.68 3.49 25.34
CA LYS A 23 -29.09 3.92 25.36
C LYS A 23 -29.38 4.63 24.04
N ALA A 24 -30.03 3.93 23.12
CA ALA A 24 -30.64 4.54 21.94
C ALA A 24 -32.14 4.72 22.19
N SER A 25 -32.64 5.95 22.12
CA SER A 25 -34.08 6.24 22.15
C SER A 25 -34.51 6.77 20.79
N LEU A 26 -35.52 6.14 20.20
CA LEU A 26 -36.06 6.50 18.90
C LEU A 26 -37.51 6.96 19.08
N SER A 27 -37.75 8.25 18.90
CA SER A 27 -39.09 8.85 18.91
C SER A 27 -39.47 9.18 17.47
N MET A 28 -40.54 8.58 16.96
CA MET A 28 -41.04 8.81 15.60
C MET A 28 -42.43 9.43 15.66
N GLU A 29 -42.64 10.48 14.86
CA GLU A 29 -43.93 11.13 14.67
C GLU A 29 -44.36 10.99 13.20
N LYS A 30 -45.57 10.49 12.96
CA LYS A 30 -46.12 10.32 11.62
C LYS A 30 -46.60 11.67 11.08
N THR A 31 -45.88 12.26 10.13
CA THR A 31 -46.31 13.48 9.41
C THR A 31 -47.06 13.18 8.10
N ASP A 32 -46.81 12.02 7.49
CA ASP A 32 -47.46 11.57 6.25
C ASP A 32 -48.55 10.53 6.56
N ARG A 33 -49.82 10.90 6.30
CA ARG A 33 -50.99 10.03 6.55
C ARG A 33 -51.05 8.79 5.66
N SER A 34 -50.25 8.74 4.58
CA SER A 34 -50.19 7.58 3.69
C SER A 34 -49.29 6.45 4.20
N ILE A 35 -48.47 6.68 5.23
CA ILE A 35 -47.55 5.67 5.78
C ILE A 35 -48.33 4.67 6.65
N GLU A 36 -48.36 3.41 6.21
CA GLU A 36 -49.00 2.32 6.94
C GLU A 36 -48.21 1.98 8.21
N ALA A 37 -46.91 1.71 8.05
CA ALA A 37 -46.02 1.32 9.13
C ALA A 37 -44.61 1.89 8.94
N PHE A 38 -43.83 1.89 10.03
CA PHE A 38 -42.38 1.99 9.98
C PHE A 38 -41.82 0.61 10.24
N THR A 39 -41.02 0.08 9.32
CA THR A 39 -40.38 -1.22 9.49
C THR A 39 -38.89 -1.02 9.68
N LEU A 40 -38.36 -1.60 10.75
CA LEU A 40 -36.94 -1.72 10.98
C LEU A 40 -36.62 -3.21 11.09
N GLU A 41 -35.90 -3.72 10.10
CA GLU A 41 -35.55 -5.12 9.99
C GLU A 41 -34.04 -5.29 10.11
N TYR A 42 -33.63 -6.16 11.03
CA TYR A 42 -32.26 -6.61 11.14
C TYR A 42 -32.22 -8.12 10.91
N THR A 43 -31.39 -8.55 9.98
CA THR A 43 -31.12 -9.98 9.76
C THR A 43 -29.64 -10.25 9.87
N HIS A 44 -29.30 -11.37 10.49
CA HIS A 44 -27.94 -11.86 10.63
C HIS A 44 -27.92 -13.35 10.31
N SER A 45 -26.99 -13.76 9.46
CA SER A 45 -26.75 -15.16 9.14
C SER A 45 -25.26 -15.43 9.18
N ASN A 46 -24.92 -16.62 9.66
CA ASN A 46 -23.58 -17.17 9.61
C ASN A 46 -23.71 -18.64 9.22
N GLN A 47 -23.47 -18.95 7.94
CA GLN A 47 -23.59 -20.30 7.39
C GLN A 47 -22.39 -20.56 6.48
N ASN A 48 -21.77 -21.73 6.60
CA ASN A 48 -20.62 -22.14 5.78
C ASN A 48 -19.48 -21.10 5.75
N ASP A 49 -19.17 -20.46 6.89
CA ASP A 49 -18.20 -19.37 7.02
C ASP A 49 -18.48 -18.13 6.14
N VAL A 50 -19.74 -17.99 5.69
CA VAL A 50 -20.28 -16.78 5.09
C VAL A 50 -21.08 -16.04 6.15
N ARG A 51 -20.55 -14.89 6.57
CA ARG A 51 -21.21 -13.98 7.50
C ARG A 51 -21.92 -12.89 6.71
N GLN A 52 -23.23 -12.82 6.84
CA GLN A 52 -24.05 -11.79 6.22
C GLN A 52 -24.87 -11.07 7.29
N SER A 53 -24.98 -9.75 7.19
CA SER A 53 -26.04 -9.03 7.91
C SER A 53 -26.68 -7.98 7.03
N SER A 54 -27.96 -7.72 7.30
CA SER A 54 -28.67 -6.59 6.70
C SER A 54 -29.42 -5.80 7.76
N LEU A 55 -29.46 -4.50 7.55
CA LEU A 55 -30.27 -3.55 8.28
C LEU A 55 -31.11 -2.81 7.25
N THR A 56 -32.43 -2.91 7.34
CA THR A 56 -33.36 -2.22 6.44
C THR A 56 -34.32 -1.36 7.26
N PHE A 57 -34.48 -0.11 6.85
CA PHE A 57 -35.52 0.78 7.33
C PHE A 57 -36.44 1.12 6.15
N ASP A 58 -37.74 0.92 6.31
CA ASP A 58 -38.72 1.19 5.25
C ASP A 58 -40.02 1.78 5.82
N THR A 59 -40.78 2.46 4.96
CA THR A 59 -42.10 3.02 5.26
C THR A 59 -43.10 2.57 4.20
N PRO A 60 -43.57 1.30 4.25
CA PRO A 60 -44.51 0.76 3.27
C PRO A 60 -45.82 1.58 3.23
N GLY A 61 -46.44 1.61 2.04
CA GLY A 61 -47.66 2.38 1.76
C GLY A 61 -47.44 3.89 1.56
N GLY A 62 -46.27 4.43 1.91
CA GLY A 62 -45.95 5.84 1.72
C GLY A 62 -45.86 6.23 0.23
N ARG A 63 -46.31 7.44 -0.11
CA ARG A 63 -46.24 8.00 -1.48
C ARG A 63 -44.81 8.15 -2.04
N GLN A 64 -43.81 8.21 -1.16
CA GLN A 64 -42.40 8.36 -1.53
C GLN A 64 -41.62 7.15 -1.02
N ASN A 65 -40.71 6.63 -1.84
CA ASN A 65 -39.76 5.62 -1.42
C ASN A 65 -38.78 6.24 -0.41
N ARG A 66 -38.79 5.74 0.83
CA ARG A 66 -37.90 6.17 1.92
C ARG A 66 -37.02 5.03 2.42
N ARG A 67 -36.93 3.95 1.64
CA ARG A 67 -36.19 2.75 2.01
C ARG A 67 -34.70 3.03 2.08
N VAL A 68 -34.11 2.68 3.22
CA VAL A 68 -32.66 2.64 3.42
C VAL A 68 -32.27 1.22 3.75
N SER A 69 -31.25 0.68 3.09
CA SER A 69 -30.73 -0.65 3.39
C SER A 69 -29.21 -0.65 3.42
N LEU A 70 -28.64 -1.24 4.47
CA LEU A 70 -27.23 -1.54 4.59
C LEU A 70 -27.09 -3.05 4.63
N ARG A 71 -26.27 -3.61 3.73
CA ARG A 71 -25.94 -5.03 3.71
C ARG A 71 -24.44 -5.18 3.73
N TYR A 72 -23.94 -6.12 4.53
CA TYR A 72 -22.55 -6.56 4.44
C TYR A 72 -22.48 -8.08 4.40
N MET A 73 -21.51 -8.59 3.67
CA MET A 73 -21.20 -10.00 3.50
C MET A 73 -19.68 -10.18 3.53
N ILE A 74 -19.23 -11.16 4.30
CA ILE A 74 -17.85 -11.64 4.32
C ILE A 74 -17.91 -13.13 4.02
N ASP A 75 -17.26 -13.53 2.94
CA ASP A 75 -17.10 -14.92 2.51
C ASP A 75 -15.66 -15.32 2.82
N ALA A 76 -15.45 -15.97 3.97
CA ALA A 76 -14.10 -16.37 4.38
C ALA A 76 -13.49 -17.47 3.48
N PRO A 77 -14.25 -18.49 3.00
CA PRO A 77 -13.73 -19.47 2.05
C PRO A 77 -13.22 -18.85 0.74
N GLN A 78 -13.98 -17.91 0.16
CA GLN A 78 -13.58 -17.20 -1.07
C GLN A 78 -12.67 -15.99 -0.80
N LYS A 79 -12.42 -15.66 0.48
CA LYS A 79 -11.69 -14.45 0.91
C LYS A 79 -12.22 -13.20 0.22
N ALA A 80 -13.53 -13.09 0.16
CA ALA A 80 -14.25 -12.03 -0.53
C ALA A 80 -15.15 -11.26 0.44
N PHE A 81 -15.45 -10.03 0.08
CA PHE A 81 -16.39 -9.20 0.83
C PHE A 81 -17.26 -8.38 -0.10
N HIS A 82 -18.45 -8.04 0.39
CA HIS A 82 -19.39 -7.17 -0.29
C HIS A 82 -20.13 -6.32 0.73
N VAL A 83 -20.24 -5.03 0.47
CA VAL A 83 -20.99 -4.05 1.27
C VAL A 83 -21.85 -3.25 0.30
N SER A 84 -23.15 -3.16 0.57
CA SER A 84 -24.06 -2.28 -0.18
C SER A 84 -24.85 -1.39 0.75
N LEU A 85 -24.92 -0.10 0.40
CA LEU A 85 -25.77 0.89 1.02
C LEU A 85 -26.71 1.42 -0.07
N ASN A 86 -28.01 1.17 0.08
CA ASN A 86 -29.03 1.75 -0.80
C ASN A 86 -29.84 2.75 0.00
N THR A 87 -29.98 3.95 -0.54
CA THR A 87 -30.86 5.01 -0.03
C THR A 87 -31.80 5.43 -1.16
N PRO A 88 -32.85 6.23 -0.88
CA PRO A 88 -33.76 6.69 -1.93
C PRO A 88 -33.10 7.50 -3.04
N ILE A 89 -31.96 8.15 -2.74
CA ILE A 89 -31.30 9.09 -3.64
C ILE A 89 -29.99 8.56 -4.24
N LYS A 90 -29.37 7.57 -3.60
CA LYS A 90 -28.03 7.05 -3.95
C LYS A 90 -27.87 5.58 -3.58
N SER A 91 -27.16 4.83 -4.40
CA SER A 91 -26.62 3.52 -4.06
C SER A 91 -25.09 3.53 -4.05
N LEU A 92 -24.50 2.85 -3.08
CA LEU A 92 -23.07 2.62 -2.95
C LEU A 92 -22.82 1.12 -2.81
N GLU A 93 -21.95 0.57 -3.63
CA GLU A 93 -21.45 -0.79 -3.48
C GLU A 93 -19.94 -0.80 -3.35
N LEU A 94 -19.43 -1.58 -2.42
CA LEU A 94 -18.02 -1.87 -2.23
C LEU A 94 -17.87 -3.38 -2.23
N SER A 95 -16.99 -3.90 -3.08
CA SER A 95 -16.70 -5.33 -3.13
C SER A 95 -15.22 -5.59 -3.36
N GLY A 96 -14.74 -6.75 -2.94
CA GLY A 96 -13.36 -7.13 -3.18
C GLY A 96 -13.08 -8.57 -2.84
N GLY A 97 -11.89 -9.02 -3.23
CA GLY A 97 -11.45 -10.40 -3.09
C GLY A 97 -9.94 -10.51 -3.00
N LEU A 98 -9.49 -11.60 -2.37
CA LEU A 98 -8.08 -11.96 -2.25
C LEU A 98 -7.85 -13.40 -2.70
N HIS A 99 -6.90 -13.62 -3.59
CA HIS A 99 -6.42 -14.94 -3.94
C HIS A 99 -4.93 -15.02 -3.66
N LEU A 100 -4.56 -15.84 -2.68
CA LEU A 100 -3.20 -15.84 -2.10
C LEU A 100 -2.48 -17.19 -2.29
N THR A 101 -3.04 -18.07 -3.11
CA THR A 101 -2.54 -19.43 -3.34
C THR A 101 -1.76 -19.53 -4.65
N GLY A 102 -0.74 -20.39 -4.70
CA GLY A 102 0.06 -20.60 -5.90
C GLY A 102 1.14 -19.54 -6.13
N ALA A 103 1.65 -19.51 -7.36
CA ALA A 103 2.74 -18.62 -7.78
C ALA A 103 2.26 -17.17 -8.01
N GLU A 104 0.99 -16.97 -8.30
CA GLU A 104 0.38 -15.65 -8.49
C GLU A 104 -0.57 -15.35 -7.33
N LYS A 105 -0.36 -14.20 -6.69
CA LYS A 105 -1.27 -13.67 -5.67
C LYS A 105 -1.96 -12.45 -6.25
N HIS A 106 -3.28 -12.33 -6.09
CA HIS A 106 -4.03 -11.18 -6.54
C HIS A 106 -5.01 -10.65 -5.49
N ALA A 107 -5.28 -9.36 -5.57
CA ALA A 107 -6.24 -8.64 -4.74
C ALA A 107 -7.01 -7.67 -5.61
N ASN A 108 -8.31 -7.54 -5.38
CA ASN A 108 -9.12 -6.54 -6.08
C ASN A 108 -10.11 -5.85 -5.14
N VAL A 109 -10.38 -4.59 -5.43
CA VAL A 109 -11.42 -3.79 -4.78
C VAL A 109 -12.15 -3.00 -5.85
N LEU A 110 -13.48 -2.99 -5.77
CA LEU A 110 -14.38 -2.33 -6.71
C LEU A 110 -15.41 -1.52 -5.94
N ILE A 111 -15.51 -0.24 -6.31
CA ILE A 111 -16.48 0.71 -5.77
C ILE A 111 -17.43 1.10 -6.90
N ARG A 112 -18.74 0.96 -6.65
CA ARG A 112 -19.79 1.46 -7.53
C ARG A 112 -20.64 2.50 -6.82
N LEU A 113 -21.01 3.55 -7.55
CA LEU A 113 -21.99 4.54 -7.12
C LEU A 113 -23.10 4.57 -8.18
N ASP A 114 -24.35 4.40 -7.77
CA ASP A 114 -25.51 4.36 -8.68
C ASP A 114 -25.29 3.35 -9.83
N ASP A 115 -24.83 2.15 -9.47
CA ASP A 115 -24.48 1.02 -10.36
C ASP A 115 -23.36 1.29 -11.38
N ARG A 116 -22.66 2.43 -11.26
CA ARG A 116 -21.51 2.78 -12.11
C ARG A 116 -20.21 2.55 -11.37
N GLU A 117 -19.27 1.87 -12.03
CA GLU A 117 -17.89 1.73 -11.52
C GLU A 117 -17.24 3.10 -11.39
N VAL A 118 -16.89 3.46 -10.15
CA VAL A 118 -16.19 4.72 -9.85
C VAL A 118 -14.73 4.52 -9.52
N VAL A 119 -14.38 3.37 -8.96
CA VAL A 119 -12.99 3.01 -8.66
C VAL A 119 -12.82 1.50 -8.77
N ASN A 120 -11.75 1.07 -9.42
CA ASN A 120 -11.33 -0.32 -9.51
C ASN A 120 -9.84 -0.44 -9.27
N ILE A 121 -9.48 -1.15 -8.22
CA ILE A 121 -8.12 -1.39 -7.78
C ILE A 121 -7.83 -2.87 -7.99
N LYS A 122 -6.77 -3.19 -8.73
CA LYS A 122 -6.29 -4.56 -8.94
C LYS A 122 -4.80 -4.61 -8.63
N GLY A 123 -4.41 -5.47 -7.70
CA GLY A 123 -3.01 -5.76 -7.41
C GLY A 123 -2.71 -7.22 -7.70
N SER A 124 -1.53 -7.49 -8.25
CA SER A 124 -1.00 -8.86 -8.37
C SER A 124 0.49 -8.90 -8.05
N LEU A 125 0.95 -10.07 -7.62
CA LEU A 125 2.35 -10.40 -7.43
C LEU A 125 2.58 -11.82 -7.93
N THR A 126 3.32 -11.95 -9.03
CA THR A 126 3.73 -13.26 -9.55
C THR A 126 5.14 -13.60 -9.09
N LYS A 127 5.35 -14.84 -8.65
CA LYS A 127 6.65 -15.41 -8.30
C LYS A 127 7.04 -16.45 -9.34
N ASP A 128 8.04 -16.18 -10.15
CA ASP A 128 8.65 -17.15 -11.05
C ASP A 128 9.92 -17.70 -10.40
N GLU A 129 9.98 -19.01 -10.21
CA GLU A 129 11.10 -19.68 -9.56
C GLU A 129 11.89 -20.51 -10.58
N TYR A 130 13.18 -20.21 -10.70
CA TYR A 130 14.13 -20.93 -11.54
C TYR A 130 15.18 -21.66 -10.67
N ALA A 131 16.02 -22.49 -11.28
CA ALA A 131 17.04 -23.26 -10.55
C ALA A 131 17.95 -22.36 -9.68
N ALA A 132 18.54 -21.32 -10.27
CA ALA A 132 19.50 -20.42 -9.60
C ALA A 132 18.96 -18.98 -9.38
N ALA A 133 17.69 -18.73 -9.72
CA ALA A 133 17.13 -17.38 -9.70
C ALA A 133 15.68 -17.36 -9.26
N LEU A 134 15.26 -16.21 -8.77
CA LEU A 134 13.90 -15.90 -8.36
C LEU A 134 13.49 -14.57 -8.98
N ARG A 135 12.29 -14.50 -9.55
CA ARG A 135 11.73 -13.28 -10.12
C ARG A 135 10.37 -13.00 -9.53
N TYR A 136 10.19 -11.79 -9.02
CA TYR A 136 8.90 -11.26 -8.63
C TYR A 136 8.42 -10.23 -9.64
N ARG A 137 7.14 -10.30 -10.01
CA ARG A 137 6.50 -9.35 -10.93
C ARG A 137 5.31 -8.70 -10.23
N PRO A 138 5.52 -7.53 -9.58
CA PRO A 138 4.42 -6.77 -9.02
C PRO A 138 3.63 -6.06 -10.12
N GLN A 139 2.32 -6.01 -9.96
CA GLN A 139 1.44 -5.14 -10.73
C GLN A 139 0.41 -4.50 -9.80
N LEU A 140 0.12 -3.23 -10.02
CA LEU A 140 -0.97 -2.53 -9.36
C LEU A 140 -1.62 -1.59 -10.38
N ALA A 141 -2.93 -1.67 -10.55
CA ALA A 141 -3.69 -0.80 -11.44
C ALA A 141 -4.85 -0.18 -10.66
N ILE A 142 -5.00 1.13 -10.77
CA ILE A 142 -6.12 1.91 -10.26
C ILE A 142 -6.79 2.56 -11.47
N ARG A 143 -8.09 2.26 -11.65
CA ARG A 143 -8.92 2.85 -12.70
C ARG A 143 -10.07 3.62 -12.08
N GLY A 144 -10.34 4.79 -12.65
CA GLY A 144 -11.51 5.61 -12.36
C GLY A 144 -12.49 5.62 -13.53
N PRO A 145 -13.52 6.49 -13.49
CA PRO A 145 -14.54 6.56 -14.53
C PRO A 145 -13.98 7.00 -15.90
N SER A 146 -12.95 7.85 -15.88
CA SER A 146 -12.32 8.42 -17.08
C SER A 146 -11.19 7.57 -17.65
N GLY A 147 -10.83 6.44 -17.02
CA GLY A 147 -9.74 5.57 -17.45
C GLY A 147 -8.72 5.26 -16.35
N PRO A 148 -7.50 4.84 -16.74
CA PRO A 148 -6.39 4.61 -15.81
C PRO A 148 -6.05 5.87 -15.01
N VAL A 149 -5.79 5.70 -13.72
CA VAL A 149 -5.36 6.77 -12.78
C VAL A 149 -3.94 6.53 -12.29
N PHE A 150 -3.57 5.26 -12.14
CA PHE A 150 -2.25 4.85 -11.70
C PHE A 150 -2.01 3.42 -12.15
N SER A 151 -0.84 3.15 -12.71
CA SER A 151 -0.37 1.77 -12.91
C SER A 151 1.07 1.64 -12.43
N LEU A 152 1.38 0.57 -11.71
CA LEU A 152 2.72 0.13 -11.34
C LEU A 152 2.94 -1.25 -11.95
N SER A 153 4.09 -1.45 -12.57
CA SER A 153 4.52 -2.78 -13.03
C SER A 153 6.04 -2.90 -12.96
N GLY A 154 6.55 -4.13 -12.91
CA GLY A 154 7.99 -4.33 -12.98
C GLY A 154 8.48 -5.72 -12.67
N ASN A 155 9.78 -5.82 -12.40
CA ASN A 155 10.49 -7.04 -12.07
C ASN A 155 11.44 -6.81 -10.89
N LEU A 156 11.49 -7.78 -9.97
CA LEU A 156 12.52 -7.89 -8.95
C LEU A 156 13.19 -9.24 -9.13
N ASN A 157 14.44 -9.25 -9.59
CA ASN A 157 15.23 -10.44 -9.82
C ASN A 157 16.21 -10.63 -8.68
N MET A 158 16.36 -11.87 -8.22
CA MET A 158 17.30 -12.26 -7.19
C MET A 158 18.02 -13.53 -7.63
N ASN A 159 19.34 -13.57 -7.49
CA ASN A 159 20.08 -14.82 -7.56
C ASN A 159 19.95 -15.55 -6.22
N LYS A 160 19.79 -16.87 -6.24
CA LYS A 160 19.60 -17.67 -5.02
C LYS A 160 20.91 -17.94 -4.27
N ASP A 161 22.01 -18.03 -5.00
CA ASP A 161 23.32 -18.47 -4.49
C ASP A 161 24.33 -17.32 -4.37
N LYS A 162 23.99 -16.15 -4.91
CA LYS A 162 24.85 -14.96 -4.93
C LYS A 162 24.06 -13.76 -4.43
N HIS A 163 24.73 -12.79 -3.82
CA HIS A 163 24.10 -11.51 -3.49
C HIS A 163 24.02 -10.62 -4.74
N LYS A 164 23.19 -11.06 -5.70
CA LYS A 164 22.87 -10.34 -6.93
C LYS A 164 21.37 -10.06 -6.99
N TYR A 165 21.03 -8.78 -7.03
CA TYR A 165 19.66 -8.30 -7.04
C TYR A 165 19.49 -7.28 -8.16
N ALA A 166 18.35 -7.31 -8.84
CA ALA A 166 17.97 -6.29 -9.81
C ALA A 166 16.49 -5.93 -9.65
N ILE A 167 16.18 -4.65 -9.75
CA ILE A 167 14.82 -4.10 -9.66
C ILE A 167 14.62 -3.22 -10.89
N ASP A 168 13.48 -3.38 -11.55
CA ASP A 168 13.02 -2.52 -12.63
C ASP A 168 11.53 -2.28 -12.42
N LEU A 169 11.14 -1.04 -12.14
CA LEU A 169 9.77 -0.63 -11.82
C LEU A 169 9.37 0.55 -12.71
N VAL A 170 8.12 0.54 -13.15
CA VAL A 170 7.51 1.59 -13.95
C VAL A 170 6.20 2.00 -13.31
N ILE A 171 6.03 3.30 -13.08
CA ILE A 171 4.76 3.93 -12.70
C ILE A 171 4.26 4.74 -13.88
N SER A 172 3.06 4.45 -14.38
CA SER A 172 2.39 5.17 -15.46
C SER A 172 1.04 5.73 -15.02
N ASP A 173 0.42 6.51 -15.90
CA ASP A 173 -0.93 7.08 -15.78
C ASP A 173 -1.11 8.15 -14.69
N LEU A 174 -0.18 8.24 -13.73
CA LEU A 174 -0.18 9.28 -12.70
C LEU A 174 0.36 10.65 -13.19
N PHE A 175 1.27 10.61 -14.17
CA PHE A 175 1.94 11.79 -14.73
C PHE A 175 1.95 11.68 -16.27
N GLU A 176 2.25 12.79 -16.96
CA GLU A 176 2.36 12.84 -18.42
C GLU A 176 3.45 11.89 -18.97
N THR A 177 4.57 11.80 -18.26
CA THR A 177 5.65 10.84 -18.57
C THR A 177 5.72 9.77 -17.48
N PRO A 178 5.88 8.48 -17.83
CA PRO A 178 6.09 7.42 -16.85
C PRO A 178 7.30 7.69 -15.96
N VAL A 179 7.20 7.30 -14.70
CA VAL A 179 8.34 7.26 -13.77
C VAL A 179 8.96 5.87 -13.85
N THR A 180 10.25 5.79 -14.10
CA THR A 180 11.00 4.54 -14.07
C THR A 180 11.98 4.53 -12.91
N LEU A 181 12.12 3.39 -12.26
CA LEU A 181 13.08 3.13 -11.20
C LEU A 181 13.80 1.83 -11.54
N SER A 182 15.12 1.88 -11.66
CA SER A 182 15.93 0.67 -11.80
C SER A 182 17.03 0.64 -10.76
N GLY A 183 17.48 -0.57 -10.43
CA GLY A 183 18.49 -0.77 -9.41
C GLY A 183 19.15 -2.13 -9.54
N THR A 184 20.45 -2.19 -9.31
CA THR A 184 21.20 -3.44 -9.19
C THR A 184 22.10 -3.40 -7.98
N VAL A 185 22.24 -4.57 -7.36
CA VAL A 185 23.25 -4.86 -6.35
C VAL A 185 23.98 -6.11 -6.78
N ASP A 186 25.30 -6.06 -6.84
CA ASP A 186 26.14 -7.20 -7.20
C ASP A 186 27.33 -7.29 -6.24
N GLU A 187 27.45 -8.41 -5.54
CA GLU A 187 28.57 -8.70 -4.67
C GLU A 187 29.68 -9.44 -5.42
N THR A 188 30.91 -8.94 -5.26
CA THR A 188 32.12 -9.57 -5.77
C THR A 188 33.24 -9.38 -4.74
N ASP A 189 33.79 -10.49 -4.24
CA ASP A 189 34.89 -10.55 -3.28
C ASP A 189 34.68 -9.67 -2.01
N GLY A 190 33.47 -9.70 -1.46
CA GLY A 190 33.05 -8.94 -0.28
C GLY A 190 32.73 -7.47 -0.55
N THR A 191 32.81 -7.03 -1.80
CA THR A 191 32.45 -5.67 -2.23
C THR A 191 31.11 -5.69 -2.94
N TYR A 192 30.18 -4.87 -2.48
CA TYR A 192 28.86 -4.71 -3.07
C TYR A 192 28.85 -3.49 -3.97
N MET A 193 28.63 -3.71 -5.25
CA MET A 193 28.40 -2.67 -6.24
C MET A 193 26.91 -2.35 -6.30
N LEU A 194 26.56 -1.08 -6.13
CA LEU A 194 25.20 -0.55 -6.21
C LEU A 194 25.10 0.35 -7.43
N ALA A 195 24.10 0.14 -8.27
CA ALA A 195 23.72 1.11 -9.30
C ALA A 195 22.21 1.31 -9.22
N THR A 196 21.74 2.54 -9.06
CA THR A 196 20.31 2.87 -9.11
C THR A 196 20.07 4.01 -10.07
N SER A 197 18.91 4.04 -10.70
CA SER A 197 18.49 5.17 -11.50
C SER A 197 16.99 5.41 -11.36
N MET A 198 16.62 6.68 -11.47
CA MET A 198 15.23 7.11 -11.52
C MET A 198 15.08 8.09 -12.66
N ASP A 199 14.09 7.85 -13.52
CA ASP A 199 13.67 8.81 -14.54
C ASP A 199 12.24 9.24 -14.20
N SER A 200 12.05 10.53 -13.97
CA SER A 200 10.75 11.15 -13.76
C SER A 200 10.75 12.56 -14.34
N TYR A 201 9.55 13.10 -14.57
CA TYR A 201 9.39 14.48 -15.04
C TYR A 201 10.10 15.51 -14.14
N MET A 202 10.03 15.34 -12.82
CA MET A 202 10.59 16.30 -11.86
C MET A 202 12.05 16.05 -11.51
N LEU A 203 12.48 14.80 -11.55
CA LEU A 203 13.79 14.39 -11.08
C LEU A 203 14.31 13.20 -11.90
N LYS A 204 15.42 13.42 -12.57
CA LYS A 204 16.20 12.36 -13.23
C LYS A 204 17.48 12.18 -12.43
N GLY A 205 17.86 10.94 -12.13
CA GLY A 205 19.08 10.71 -11.38
C GLY A 205 19.60 9.30 -11.48
N SER A 206 20.89 9.17 -11.22
CA SER A 206 21.56 7.88 -11.05
C SER A 206 22.52 7.94 -9.89
N LEU A 207 22.61 6.85 -9.15
CA LEU A 207 23.60 6.64 -8.11
C LEU A 207 24.41 5.41 -8.50
N ILE A 208 25.73 5.55 -8.55
CA ILE A 208 26.65 4.42 -8.63
C ILE A 208 27.47 4.44 -7.35
N GLY A 209 27.57 3.30 -6.68
CA GLY A 209 28.33 3.18 -5.45
C GLY A 209 28.94 1.81 -5.25
N ALA A 210 29.85 1.76 -4.30
CA ALA A 210 30.44 0.54 -3.79
C ALA A 210 30.46 0.61 -2.27
N PHE A 211 30.07 -0.46 -1.60
CA PHE A 211 30.34 -0.62 -0.18
C PHE A 211 31.02 -1.94 0.11
N ARG A 212 31.86 -1.96 1.14
CA ARG A 212 32.59 -3.14 1.58
C ARG A 212 32.61 -3.16 3.09
N TYR A 213 32.37 -4.34 3.65
CA TYR A 213 32.49 -4.59 5.08
C TYR A 213 33.48 -5.72 5.29
N VAL A 214 34.64 -5.43 5.91
CA VAL A 214 35.67 -6.43 6.20
C VAL A 214 36.14 -6.27 7.64
N GLY A 215 35.95 -7.32 8.44
CA GLY A 215 36.28 -7.31 9.86
C GLY A 215 35.48 -6.24 10.59
N ASN A 216 36.19 -5.20 11.04
CA ASN A 216 35.65 -4.07 11.78
C ASN A 216 35.58 -2.78 10.94
N GLU A 217 35.84 -2.86 9.63
CA GLU A 217 35.90 -1.72 8.73
C GLU A 217 34.73 -1.72 7.73
N PHE A 218 34.10 -0.57 7.57
CA PHE A 218 33.09 -0.28 6.55
C PHE A 218 33.59 0.84 5.64
N GLU A 219 33.68 0.57 4.35
CA GLU A 219 33.92 1.59 3.32
C GLU A 219 32.67 1.77 2.45
N PHE A 220 32.35 3.01 2.10
CA PHE A 220 31.27 3.36 1.20
C PHE A 220 31.70 4.49 0.29
N ARG A 221 31.49 4.32 -1.02
CA ARG A 221 31.77 5.34 -2.03
C ARG A 221 30.57 5.47 -2.95
N THR A 222 30.13 6.69 -3.23
CA THR A 222 29.03 6.95 -4.16
C THR A 222 29.32 8.12 -5.05
N ASN A 223 28.71 8.07 -6.23
CA ASN A 223 28.61 9.14 -7.18
C ASN A 223 27.16 9.21 -7.65
N THR A 224 26.46 10.25 -7.21
CA THR A 224 25.06 10.53 -7.55
C THR A 224 25.01 11.68 -8.53
N LYS A 225 24.47 11.42 -9.72
CA LYS A 225 24.14 12.45 -10.71
C LYS A 225 22.65 12.70 -10.68
N TYR A 226 22.22 13.96 -10.73
CA TYR A 226 20.79 14.28 -10.78
C TYR A 226 20.52 15.57 -11.54
N THR A 227 19.31 15.66 -12.09
CA THR A 227 18.75 16.82 -12.76
C THR A 227 17.34 17.03 -12.23
N ILE A 228 17.01 18.26 -11.87
CA ILE A 228 15.66 18.66 -11.44
C ILE A 228 14.99 19.33 -12.65
N PHE A 229 13.83 18.85 -13.08
CA PHE A 229 13.17 19.23 -14.33
C PHE A 229 14.15 19.18 -15.53
N ASP A 230 14.17 20.22 -16.36
CA ASP A 230 15.12 20.41 -17.47
C ASP A 230 16.34 21.26 -17.07
N GLY A 231 16.67 21.26 -15.77
CA GLY A 231 17.78 22.02 -15.22
C GLY A 231 19.16 21.46 -15.57
N PRO A 232 20.21 22.11 -15.05
CA PRO A 232 21.57 21.60 -15.15
C PRO A 232 21.76 20.29 -14.36
N GLN A 233 22.69 19.44 -14.81
CA GLN A 233 23.03 18.22 -14.08
C GLN A 233 23.98 18.53 -12.92
N HIS A 234 23.63 18.07 -11.73
CA HIS A 234 24.41 18.17 -10.52
C HIS A 234 25.03 16.83 -10.15
N THR A 235 26.13 16.86 -9.39
CA THR A 235 26.81 15.65 -8.91
C THR A 235 27.10 15.76 -7.42
N ILE A 236 26.78 14.72 -6.67
CA ILE A 236 27.16 14.54 -5.26
C ILE A 236 28.02 13.29 -5.17
N THR A 237 29.22 13.43 -4.61
CA THR A 237 30.12 12.30 -4.32
C THR A 237 30.28 12.19 -2.82
N VAL A 238 30.06 11.00 -2.27
CA VAL A 238 30.28 10.71 -0.85
C VAL A 238 31.26 9.57 -0.73
N ASN A 239 32.31 9.77 0.07
CA ASN A 239 33.25 8.72 0.45
C ASN A 239 33.30 8.65 1.98
N THR A 240 32.98 7.49 2.53
CA THR A 240 32.96 7.24 3.97
C THR A 240 33.79 6.01 4.29
N LYS A 241 34.57 6.09 5.37
CA LYS A 241 35.28 4.97 5.98
C LYS A 241 34.98 4.99 7.48
N MET A 242 34.47 3.88 8.01
CA MET A 242 34.23 3.69 9.44
C MET A 242 35.02 2.48 9.91
N TRP A 243 35.61 2.52 11.09
CA TRP A 243 36.31 1.37 11.65
C TRP A 243 36.22 1.33 13.17
N GLN A 244 36.14 0.12 13.72
CA GLN A 244 36.19 -0.12 15.16
C GLN A 244 37.60 -0.56 15.57
N GLN A 245 38.20 0.18 16.49
CA GLN A 245 39.44 -0.18 17.16
C GLN A 245 39.10 -0.76 18.53
N VAL A 246 39.58 -1.97 18.82
CA VAL A 246 39.42 -2.60 20.14
C VAL A 246 40.74 -2.43 20.89
N ASP A 247 40.70 -1.66 21.96
CA ASP A 247 41.82 -1.51 22.88
C ASP A 247 41.52 -2.30 24.17
N GLY A 248 42.54 -2.58 24.99
CA GLY A 248 42.40 -3.37 26.22
C GLY A 248 41.42 -2.81 27.28
N PHE A 249 40.82 -1.64 27.04
CA PHE A 249 39.84 -0.96 27.88
C PHE A 249 38.44 -0.84 27.25
N GLY A 250 38.23 -1.28 26.01
CA GLY A 250 36.94 -1.19 25.32
C GLY A 250 37.03 -1.03 23.80
N SER A 251 35.90 -0.68 23.17
CA SER A 251 35.82 -0.43 21.72
C SER A 251 35.67 1.06 21.42
N VAL A 252 36.49 1.56 20.49
CA VAL A 252 36.43 2.92 19.94
C VAL A 252 35.96 2.83 18.49
N TYR A 253 34.96 3.62 18.12
CA TYR A 253 34.46 3.70 16.74
C TYR A 253 34.94 4.99 16.10
N ASN A 254 35.59 4.87 14.95
CA ASN A 254 36.12 5.99 14.18
C ASN A 254 35.38 6.11 12.84
N ALA A 255 35.26 7.33 12.33
CA ALA A 255 34.64 7.59 11.03
C ALA A 255 35.32 8.76 10.32
N THR A 256 35.49 8.65 9.01
CA THR A 256 35.86 9.75 8.12
C THR A 256 34.87 9.81 6.98
N MET A 257 34.34 11.00 6.70
CA MET A 257 33.39 11.24 5.60
C MET A 257 33.85 12.45 4.79
N THR A 258 33.96 12.28 3.48
CA THR A 258 34.22 13.35 2.52
C THR A 258 33.04 13.47 1.58
N THR A 259 32.48 14.67 1.47
CA THR A 259 31.40 15.00 0.53
C THR A 259 31.86 16.06 -0.44
N ARG A 260 31.66 15.82 -1.73
CA ARG A 260 31.88 16.80 -2.80
C ARG A 260 30.58 17.04 -3.54
N VAL A 261 30.21 18.31 -3.69
CA VAL A 261 29.06 18.73 -4.50
C VAL A 261 29.59 19.53 -5.69
N SER A 262 29.21 19.13 -6.89
CA SER A 262 29.49 19.87 -8.12
C SER A 262 28.16 20.31 -8.72
N MET A 263 27.97 21.63 -8.81
CA MET A 263 26.79 22.21 -9.45
C MET A 263 27.20 22.78 -10.80
N SER A 264 26.54 22.35 -11.87
CA SER A 264 26.65 23.07 -13.13
C SER A 264 25.68 24.25 -13.13
N THR A 265 26.14 25.41 -13.58
CA THR A 265 25.32 26.61 -13.75
C THR A 265 24.97 26.77 -15.22
N LEU A 266 23.69 27.06 -15.52
CA LEU A 266 23.26 27.49 -16.84
C LEU A 266 23.96 28.83 -17.17
N HIS A 267 24.86 28.82 -18.15
CA HIS A 267 25.26 30.06 -18.82
C HIS A 267 24.11 30.46 -19.74
N LEU A 268 23.24 31.34 -19.25
CA LEU A 268 22.42 32.17 -20.12
C LEU A 268 23.39 33.14 -20.83
N GLY A 269 23.91 32.72 -21.97
CA GLY A 269 24.50 33.64 -22.93
C GLY A 269 23.42 34.61 -23.37
N LEU A 270 23.56 35.87 -22.98
CA LEU A 270 22.85 36.98 -23.61
C LEU A 270 23.27 37.00 -25.08
N MET A 271 22.35 36.63 -25.97
CA MET A 271 22.33 37.03 -27.38
C MET A 271 21.19 38.01 -27.59
#